data_AF-A0A2V5VM13-F1
#
_entry.id   AF-A0A2V5VM13-F1
#
_cell.length_a   1.000
_cell.length_b   1.000
_cell.length_c   1.000
_cell.angle_alpha   90.00
_cell.angle_beta   90.00
_cell.angle_gamma   90.00
#
_symmetry.space_group_name_H-M   'P 1'
#
loop_
_entity.id
_entity.type
_entity.pdbx_description
1 polymer ?
#
loop_
_entity_poly.entity_id
_entity_poly.type
_entity_poly.pdbx_seq_one_letter_code
_entity_poly.pdbx_strand_id
1 'polypeptide(L)'
;YRKVRDFLKACAQVWSDAWGNDNYMVTKPVALKAMIRVCADLTAQDAEPEEGRIERWRGRLSSWTEKAREFRNEGFYERFPAKGQIERVARIHRELGRAAGIQARSAGRKGARGEES
;
A
#
# COMPACT_ATOMS: atom_id res chain seq x y z
N TYR A 1 -9.61 -8.09 11.47
CA TYR A 1 -8.71 -7.09 12.05
C TYR A 1 -7.24 -7.54 12.17
N ARG A 2 -6.92 -8.80 12.54
CA ARG A 2 -5.53 -9.28 12.69
C ARG A 2 -4.61 -9.00 11.49
N LYS A 3 -5.07 -9.29 10.27
CA LYS A 3 -4.33 -9.03 9.01
C LYS A 3 -3.94 -7.56 8.86
N VAL A 4 -4.89 -6.63 9.01
CA VAL A 4 -4.59 -5.18 8.92
C VAL A 4 -3.62 -4.73 10.01
N ARG A 5 -3.79 -5.20 11.26
CA ARG A 5 -2.85 -4.93 12.36
C ARG A 5 -1.44 -5.38 12.01
N ASP A 6 -1.27 -6.61 11.54
CA ASP A 6 0.04 -7.19 11.22
C ASP A 6 0.69 -6.50 10.03
N PHE A 7 -0.11 -6.11 9.03
CA PHE A 7 0.34 -5.29 7.92
C PHE A 7 0.89 -3.95 8.40
N LEU A 8 0.15 -3.21 9.24
CA LEU A 8 0.61 -1.93 9.75
C LEU A 8 1.87 -2.07 10.63
N LYS A 9 2.02 -3.18 11.37
CA LYS A 9 3.28 -3.49 12.08
C LYS A 9 4.45 -3.70 11.12
N ALA A 10 4.26 -4.45 10.03
CA ALA A 10 5.29 -4.63 9.01
C ALA A 10 5.64 -3.29 8.33
N CYS A 11 4.64 -2.49 7.96
CA CYS A 11 4.84 -1.15 7.40
C CYS A 11 5.64 -0.25 8.34
N ALA A 12 5.32 -0.22 9.63
CA ALA A 12 6.06 0.58 10.61
C ALA A 12 7.55 0.22 10.65
N GLN A 13 7.88 -1.07 10.55
CA GLN A 13 9.27 -1.53 10.49
C GLN A 13 9.97 -1.13 9.19
N VAL A 14 9.29 -1.24 8.05
CA VAL A 14 9.86 -0.92 6.73
C VAL A 14 10.06 0.59 6.54
N TRP A 15 9.07 1.39 6.92
CA TRP A 15 9.17 2.85 6.81
C TRP A 15 10.09 3.45 7.87
N SER A 16 10.31 2.74 8.98
CA SER A 16 11.24 3.11 10.04
C SER A 16 11.03 4.58 10.45
N ASP A 17 12.05 5.44 10.34
CA ASP A 17 12.03 6.85 10.73
C ASP A 17 10.96 7.71 10.01
N ALA A 18 10.42 7.25 8.87
CA ALA A 18 9.34 7.93 8.17
C ALA A 18 7.95 7.61 8.77
N TRP A 19 7.83 6.54 9.57
CA TRP A 19 6.55 6.13 10.16
C TRP A 19 6.16 7.03 11.32
N GLY A 20 5.05 7.76 11.17
CA GLY A 20 4.55 8.67 12.21
C GLY A 20 5.32 9.99 12.31
N ASN A 21 6.35 10.17 11.48
CA ASN A 21 7.12 11.41 11.43
C ASN A 21 6.36 12.47 10.63
N ASP A 22 6.18 13.65 11.23
CA ASP A 22 5.41 14.73 10.64
C ASP A 22 6.04 15.35 9.39
N ASN A 23 7.32 15.09 9.10
CA ASN A 23 7.97 15.49 7.86
C ASN A 23 7.62 14.58 6.66
N TYR A 24 6.87 13.50 6.90
CA TYR A 24 6.49 12.52 5.90
C TYR A 24 4.97 12.34 5.82
N MET A 25 4.52 11.98 4.63
CA MET A 25 3.12 11.74 4.29
C MET A 25 2.66 10.30 4.57
N VAL A 26 3.57 9.41 4.99
CA VAL A 26 3.37 7.96 5.09
C VAL A 26 2.16 7.58 5.96
N THR A 27 1.97 8.25 7.09
CA THR A 27 0.85 7.99 8.01
C THR A 27 -0.32 8.96 7.86
N LYS A 28 -0.30 9.84 6.85
CA LYS A 28 -1.45 10.73 6.56
C LYS A 28 -2.56 9.94 5.85
N PRO A 29 -3.84 10.37 5.94
CA PRO A 29 -4.99 9.57 5.48
C PRO A 29 -4.90 9.05 4.04
N VAL A 30 -4.34 9.85 3.12
CA VAL A 30 -4.20 9.49 1.70
C VAL A 30 -3.26 8.30 1.49
N ALA A 31 -2.13 8.27 2.20
CA ALA A 31 -1.14 7.20 2.10
C ALA A 31 -1.63 5.95 2.84
N LEU A 32 -2.20 6.10 4.04
CA LEU A 32 -2.81 4.98 4.79
C LEU A 32 -3.89 4.28 3.97
N LYS A 33 -4.80 5.03 3.34
CA LYS A 33 -5.84 4.46 2.48
C LYS A 33 -5.25 3.65 1.31
N ALA A 34 -4.18 4.14 0.70
CA ALA A 34 -3.49 3.43 -0.38
C ALA A 34 -2.78 2.17 0.13
N MET A 35 -2.09 2.24 1.27
CA MET A 35 -1.44 1.10 1.91
C MET A 35 -2.45 0.02 2.33
N ILE A 36 -3.64 0.39 2.83
CA ILE A 36 -4.71 -0.57 3.15
C ILE A 36 -5.22 -1.29 1.89
N ARG A 37 -5.22 -0.63 0.72
CA ARG A 37 -5.53 -1.32 -0.55
C ARG A 37 -4.45 -2.33 -0.91
N VAL A 38 -3.16 -1.99 -0.73
CA VAL A 38 -2.07 -2.96 -0.87
C VAL A 38 -2.23 -4.12 0.12
N CYS A 39 -2.59 -3.85 1.38
CA CYS A 39 -2.85 -4.89 2.38
C CYS A 39 -3.91 -5.88 1.91
N ALA A 40 -4.98 -5.41 1.25
CA ALA A 40 -6.04 -6.27 0.74
C ALA A 40 -5.54 -7.18 -0.39
N ASP A 41 -4.69 -6.65 -1.28
CA ASP A 41 -4.09 -7.43 -2.37
C ASP A 41 -3.06 -8.43 -1.84
N LEU A 42 -2.23 -8.03 -0.88
CA LEU A 42 -1.25 -8.90 -0.21
C LEU A 42 -1.95 -10.02 0.57
N THR A 43 -3.01 -9.69 1.29
CA THR A 43 -3.84 -10.65 2.02
C THR A 43 -4.43 -11.72 1.09
N ALA A 44 -4.75 -11.37 -0.15
CA ALA A 44 -5.26 -12.35 -1.12
C ALA A 44 -4.17 -13.34 -1.59
N GLN A 45 -2.88 -12.98 -1.45
CA GLN A 45 -1.74 -13.76 -1.94
C GLN A 45 -1.01 -14.52 -0.82
N ASP A 46 -0.90 -13.94 0.38
CA ASP A 46 -0.08 -14.44 1.50
C ASP A 46 -0.74 -14.10 2.84
N ALA A 47 -1.97 -14.57 3.08
CA ALA A 47 -2.67 -14.33 4.34
C ALA A 47 -2.26 -15.26 5.48
N GLU A 48 -1.90 -16.49 5.13
CA GLU A 48 -1.69 -17.61 6.04
C GLU A 48 -0.33 -18.28 5.74
N PRO A 49 0.34 -18.87 6.75
CA PRO A 49 -0.07 -18.93 8.15
C PRO A 49 0.04 -17.56 8.87
N GLU A 50 -0.72 -17.36 9.94
CA GLU A 50 -0.57 -16.17 10.79
C GLU A 50 0.81 -16.08 11.43
N GLU A 51 1.36 -17.23 11.83
CA GLU A 51 2.71 -17.31 12.36
C GLU A 51 3.73 -16.82 11.31
N GLY A 52 4.66 -15.97 11.75
CA GLY A 52 5.66 -15.34 10.88
C GLY A 52 5.11 -14.36 9.84
N ARG A 53 3.80 -14.07 9.80
CA ARG A 53 3.19 -13.20 8.77
C ARG A 53 3.83 -11.82 8.68
N ILE A 54 4.10 -11.21 9.83
CA ILE A 54 4.74 -9.88 9.89
C ILE A 54 6.10 -9.91 9.20
N GLU A 55 6.91 -10.95 9.44
CA GLU A 55 8.26 -11.05 8.87
C GLU A 55 8.21 -11.29 7.35
N ARG A 56 7.36 -12.20 6.88
CA ARG A 56 7.17 -12.44 5.44
C ARG A 56 6.71 -11.17 4.71
N TRP A 57 5.74 -10.47 5.30
CA TRP A 57 5.23 -9.24 4.72
C TRP A 57 6.26 -8.13 4.77
N ARG A 58 7.05 -8.00 5.84
CA ARG A 58 8.18 -7.08 5.90
C ARG A 58 9.16 -7.32 4.76
N GLY A 59 9.51 -8.58 4.50
CA GLY A 59 10.35 -8.97 3.37
C GLY A 59 9.79 -8.50 2.02
N ARG A 60 8.49 -8.74 1.78
CA ARG A 60 7.80 -8.29 0.55
C ARG A 60 7.71 -6.77 0.41
N LEU A 61 7.59 -6.05 1.52
CA LEU A 61 7.44 -4.60 1.54
C LEU A 61 8.78 -3.85 1.58
N SER A 62 9.90 -4.54 1.78
CA SER A 62 11.24 -3.96 2.01
C SER A 62 11.65 -2.87 1.01
N SER A 63 11.26 -3.01 -0.26
CA SER A 63 11.52 -2.04 -1.33
C SER A 63 10.87 -0.67 -1.12
N TRP A 64 9.90 -0.55 -0.20
CA TRP A 64 9.30 0.75 0.14
C TRP A 64 10.28 1.69 0.85
N THR A 65 11.33 1.14 1.47
CA THR A 65 12.40 1.94 2.11
C THR A 65 13.01 2.95 1.14
N GLU A 66 13.23 2.53 -0.11
CA GLU A 66 13.80 3.37 -1.17
C GLU A 66 12.85 4.51 -1.58
N LYS A 67 11.54 4.34 -1.32
CA LYS A 67 10.49 5.29 -1.66
C LYS A 67 10.29 6.35 -0.58
N ALA A 68 10.89 6.22 0.61
CA ALA A 68 10.66 7.14 1.72
C ALA A 68 10.87 8.61 1.35
N ARG A 69 11.85 8.90 0.49
CA ARG A 69 12.11 10.26 -0.03
C ARG A 69 10.94 10.82 -0.83
N GLU A 70 10.25 9.98 -1.58
CA GLU A 70 9.08 10.38 -2.37
C GLU A 70 7.91 10.83 -1.48
N PHE A 71 7.85 10.30 -0.25
CA PHE A 71 6.82 10.60 0.74
C PHE A 71 7.15 11.77 1.67
N ARG A 72 8.29 12.47 1.51
CA ARG A 72 8.53 13.73 2.25
C ARG A 72 7.43 14.74 1.93
N ASN A 73 7.03 15.55 2.91
CA ASN A 73 6.00 16.58 2.72
C ASN A 73 6.35 17.50 1.54
N GLU A 74 7.58 17.99 1.52
CA GLU A 74 8.11 18.82 0.45
C GLU A 74 8.14 18.04 -0.87
N GLY A 75 7.43 18.54 -1.89
CA GLY A 75 7.39 17.93 -3.21
C GLY A 75 6.46 16.70 -3.32
N PHE A 76 5.71 16.35 -2.26
CA PHE A 76 4.81 15.19 -2.31
C PHE A 76 3.73 15.36 -3.38
N TYR A 77 3.19 16.57 -3.51
CA TYR A 77 2.07 16.81 -4.40
C TYR A 77 2.47 16.76 -5.87
N GLU A 78 3.72 17.15 -6.14
CA GLU A 78 4.42 17.19 -7.42
C GLU A 78 4.91 15.80 -7.84
N ARG A 79 5.35 14.95 -6.89
CA ARG A 79 5.73 13.55 -7.16
C ARG A 79 4.51 12.64 -7.35
N PHE A 80 3.42 12.92 -6.64
CA PHE A 80 2.14 12.21 -6.79
C PHE A 80 1.03 13.09 -7.39
N PRO A 81 1.21 13.69 -8.58
CA PRO A 81 0.23 14.60 -9.15
C PRO A 81 -1.06 13.85 -9.48
N ALA A 82 -2.19 14.48 -9.15
CA ALA A 82 -3.53 13.93 -9.29
C ALA A 82 -4.58 15.06 -9.22
N LYS A 83 -5.68 14.91 -9.96
CA LYS A 83 -6.82 15.84 -9.98
C LYS A 83 -7.58 15.88 -8.64
N GLY A 84 -7.40 14.87 -7.79
CA GLY A 84 -8.02 14.79 -6.47
C GLY A 84 -7.53 13.60 -5.64
N GLN A 85 -8.07 13.46 -4.42
CA GLN A 85 -7.62 12.43 -3.49
C GLN A 85 -7.84 11.00 -4.00
N ILE A 86 -8.94 10.72 -4.70
CA ILE A 86 -9.24 9.38 -5.21
C ILE A 86 -8.15 8.91 -6.19
N GLU A 87 -7.77 9.76 -7.13
CA GLU A 87 -6.73 9.48 -8.11
C GLU A 87 -5.35 9.36 -7.43
N ARG A 88 -5.05 10.23 -6.46
CA ARG A 88 -3.81 10.17 -5.68
C ARG A 88 -3.65 8.86 -4.94
N VAL A 89 -4.70 8.40 -4.26
CA VAL A 89 -4.74 7.09 -3.59
C VAL A 89 -4.49 5.96 -4.60
N ALA A 90 -5.13 6.01 -5.78
CA ALA A 90 -4.93 5.00 -6.81
C ALA A 90 -3.50 5.00 -7.37
N ARG A 91 -2.87 6.18 -7.51
CA ARG A 91 -1.47 6.31 -7.92
C ARG A 91 -0.53 5.69 -6.89
N ILE A 92 -0.65 6.10 -5.63
CA ILE A 92 0.17 5.58 -4.52
C ILE A 92 -0.02 4.06 -4.38
N HIS A 93 -1.25 3.57 -4.45
CA HIS A 93 -1.56 2.13 -4.37
C HIS A 93 -0.84 1.34 -5.47
N ARG A 94 -0.93 1.79 -6.73
CA ARG A 94 -0.24 1.11 -7.86
C ARG A 94 1.27 1.12 -7.70
N GLU A 95 1.82 2.23 -7.24
CA GLU A 95 3.26 2.38 -7.10
C GLU A 95 3.83 1.51 -5.98
N LEU A 96 3.20 1.54 -4.81
CA LEU A 96 3.57 0.72 -3.66
C LEU A 96 3.34 -0.78 -3.94
N GLY A 97 2.22 -1.12 -4.59
CA GLY A 97 1.93 -2.48 -5.03
C GLY A 97 3.00 -3.00 -6.00
N ARG A 98 3.34 -2.22 -7.03
CA ARG A 98 4.41 -2.56 -7.98
C ARG A 98 5.75 -2.77 -7.27
N ALA A 99 6.15 -1.85 -6.39
CA ALA A 99 7.41 -1.95 -5.66
C ALA A 99 7.52 -3.24 -4.84
N ALA A 100 6.41 -3.68 -4.23
CA ALA A 100 6.36 -4.90 -3.42
C ALA A 100 6.09 -6.18 -4.25
N GLY A 101 6.03 -6.07 -5.59
CA GLY A 101 5.64 -7.18 -6.47
C GLY A 101 4.21 -7.69 -6.22
N ILE A 102 3.34 -6.87 -5.63
CA ILE A 102 1.96 -7.23 -5.30
C ILE A 102 1.08 -6.81 -6.47
N GLN A 103 0.59 -7.80 -7.20
CA GLN A 103 -0.40 -7.55 -8.25
C GLN A 103 -1.70 -7.05 -7.62
N ALA A 104 -2.15 -5.87 -8.05
CA ALA A 104 -3.48 -5.41 -7.72
C ALA A 104 -4.48 -6.43 -8.26
N ARG A 105 -5.50 -6.80 -7.47
CA ARG A 105 -6.61 -7.56 -8.02
C ARG A 105 -7.17 -6.76 -9.18
N SER A 106 -6.91 -7.23 -10.41
CA SER A 106 -7.60 -6.74 -11.59
C SER A 106 -9.08 -6.70 -11.23
N ALA A 107 -9.75 -5.58 -11.51
CA ALA A 107 -11.17 -5.45 -11.26
C ALA A 107 -11.92 -6.48 -12.12
N GLY A 108 -11.98 -7.74 -11.68
CA GLY A 108 -12.76 -8.83 -12.25
C GLY A 108 -14.27 -8.61 -12.15
N ARG A 109 -14.70 -7.35 -11.98
CA ARG A 109 -16.10 -6.94 -11.92
C ARG A 109 -16.60 -6.40 -13.27
N LYS A 110 -15.76 -6.34 -14.31
CA LYS A 110 -16.20 -6.02 -15.68
C LYS A 110 -16.58 -7.23 -16.54
N GLY A 111 -16.36 -8.46 -16.07
CA GLY A 111 -16.70 -9.69 -16.82
C GLY A 111 -18.05 -10.33 -16.46
N ALA A 112 -18.63 -10.03 -15.30
CA ALA A 112 -19.83 -10.73 -14.80
C ALA A 112 -21.17 -10.04 -15.12
N ARG A 113 -21.21 -9.16 -16.13
CA ARG A 113 -22.46 -8.45 -16.54
C ARG A 113 -22.67 -8.46 -18.06
N GLY A 114 -22.15 -9.49 -18.74
CA GLY A 114 -22.23 -9.65 -20.19
C GLY A 114 -22.90 -10.94 -20.67
N GLU A 115 -23.30 -11.82 -19.77
CA GLU A 115 -23.98 -13.09 -20.11
C GLU A 115 -25.35 -13.12 -19.41
N GLU A 116 -26.27 -12.30 -19.89
CA GLU A 116 -27.71 -12.43 -19.71
C GLU A 116 -28.37 -11.41 -20.64
N SER A 117 -28.42 -11.74 -21.92
CA SER A 117 -29.29 -11.12 -22.95
C SER A 117 -29.50 -12.12 -24.08
#